data_AF-A0A915K2C4-F1
#
_entry.id   AF-A0A915K2C4-F1
#
_cell.length_a   1.000
_cell.length_b   1.000
_cell.length_c   1.000
_cell.angle_alpha   90.00
_cell.angle_beta   90.00
_cell.angle_gamma   90.00
#
_symmetry.space_group_name_H-M   'P 1'
#
loop_
_entity.id
_entity.type
_entity.pdbx_description
1 polymer ?
#
loop_
_entity_poly.entity_id
_entity_poly.type
_entity_poly.pdbx_seq_one_letter_code
_entity_poly.pdbx_strand_id
1 'polypeptide(L)'
;MEIAESVCTSFSDLAHLALHVLGFDHEFHRQEVETYVAFTKFFPNEKHRLLKSIMPNPTYRHMPYNPHSVLHMDSFQYASNSQDHTLLTLHYQPEKKHCPLCEYEVVRKGNDLHPLDMNNLNLLYGCGTPNCSDEASLEECHESET
;
A
#
# COMPACT_ATOMS: atom_id res chain seq x y z
N MET A 1 -14.22 -8.85 34.83
CA MET A 1 -14.43 -8.74 33.38
C MET A 1 -13.23 -8.00 32.84
N GLU A 2 -12.17 -8.72 32.48
CA GLU A 2 -11.07 -8.15 31.70
C GLU A 2 -11.60 -7.95 30.29
N ILE A 3 -11.62 -6.70 29.85
CA ILE A 3 -11.85 -6.38 28.44
C ILE A 3 -10.52 -6.73 27.78
N ALA A 4 -10.48 -7.81 26.99
CA ALA A 4 -9.33 -8.10 26.16
C ALA A 4 -9.07 -6.87 25.28
N GLU A 5 -7.93 -6.20 25.48
CA GLU A 5 -7.53 -5.08 24.63
C GLU A 5 -7.53 -5.57 23.17
N SER A 6 -8.30 -4.92 22.31
CA SER A 6 -8.31 -5.27 20.89
C SER A 6 -6.91 -5.04 20.32
N VAL A 7 -6.39 -5.99 19.56
CA VAL A 7 -5.03 -6.02 18.98
C VAL A 7 -4.79 -4.94 17.90
N CYS A 8 -5.58 -3.86 17.87
CA CYS A 8 -5.55 -2.80 16.84
C CYS A 8 -5.30 -1.41 17.47
N THR A 9 -4.50 -1.33 18.55
CA THR A 9 -4.24 -0.08 19.27
C THR A 9 -2.89 0.55 18.94
N SER A 10 -2.10 -0.06 18.04
CA SER A 10 -0.83 0.52 17.62
C SER A 10 -1.04 1.74 16.71
N PHE A 11 -0.07 2.64 16.67
CA PHE A 11 -0.09 3.78 15.74
C PHE A 11 -0.24 3.30 14.28
N SER A 12 0.49 2.25 13.89
CA SER A 12 0.39 1.64 12.55
C SER A 12 -1.03 1.17 12.22
N ASP A 13 -1.73 0.55 13.18
CA ASP A 13 -3.09 0.08 12.94
C ASP A 13 -4.08 1.24 12.80
N LEU A 14 -3.93 2.28 13.62
CA LEU A 14 -4.75 3.49 13.51
C LEU A 14 -4.51 4.22 12.19
N ALA A 15 -3.25 4.36 11.77
CA ALA A 15 -2.88 4.97 10.50
C ALA A 15 -3.43 4.16 9.30
N HIS A 16 -3.30 2.83 9.35
CA HIS A 16 -3.87 1.92 8.34
C HIS A 16 -5.39 2.07 8.21
N LEU A 17 -6.11 2.06 9.34
CA LEU A 17 -7.57 2.25 9.35
C LEU A 17 -7.96 3.65 8.87
N ALA A 18 -7.22 4.68 9.25
CA ALA A 18 -7.47 6.06 8.80
C ALA A 18 -7.32 6.19 7.28
N LEU A 19 -6.28 5.59 6.69
CA LEU A 19 -6.11 5.58 5.23
C LEU A 19 -7.25 4.86 4.51
N HIS A 20 -7.77 3.75 5.06
CA HIS A 20 -8.98 3.12 4.52
C HIS A 20 -10.21 4.02 4.55
N VAL A 21 -10.42 4.78 5.64
CA VAL A 21 -11.50 5.78 5.71
C VAL A 21 -11.33 6.87 4.66
N LEU A 22 -10.09 7.24 4.37
CA LEU A 22 -9.71 8.23 3.34
C LEU A 22 -9.74 7.66 1.91
N GLY A 23 -10.20 6.43 1.71
CA GLY A 23 -10.42 5.86 0.38
C GLY A 23 -9.21 5.13 -0.23
N PHE A 24 -8.17 4.85 0.57
CA PHE A 24 -7.06 4.01 0.15
C PHE A 24 -7.41 2.54 0.37
N ASP A 25 -6.96 1.67 -0.54
CA ASP A 25 -7.08 0.21 -0.38
C ASP A 25 -5.71 -0.37 -0.01
N HIS A 26 -5.64 -1.66 0.25
CA HIS A 26 -4.36 -2.31 0.50
C HIS A 26 -3.43 -2.18 -0.70
N GLU A 27 -2.13 -2.05 -0.42
CA GLU A 27 -1.10 -1.94 -1.46
C GLU A 27 -1.10 -3.18 -2.37
N PHE A 28 -1.40 -4.36 -1.81
CA PHE A 28 -1.48 -5.62 -2.56
C PHE A 28 -2.77 -5.78 -3.40
N HIS A 29 -3.71 -4.82 -3.35
CA HIS A 29 -4.87 -4.77 -4.24
C HIS A 29 -4.63 -3.92 -5.50
N ARG A 30 -3.43 -3.36 -5.69
CA ARG A 30 -3.08 -2.63 -6.91
C ARG A 30 -3.16 -3.53 -8.14
N GLN A 31 -3.52 -2.94 -9.28
CA GLN A 31 -3.74 -3.70 -10.53
C GLN A 31 -2.46 -4.39 -11.03
N GLU A 32 -1.32 -3.75 -10.80
CA GLU A 32 0.02 -4.19 -11.17
C GLU A 32 0.73 -4.98 -10.06
N VAL A 33 0.04 -5.38 -9.00
CA VAL A 33 0.66 -6.03 -7.83
C VAL A 33 1.51 -7.26 -8.20
N GLU A 34 1.08 -8.05 -9.19
CA GLU A 34 1.81 -9.27 -9.61
C GLU A 34 3.17 -8.97 -10.27
N THR A 35 3.48 -7.72 -10.61
CA THR A 35 4.83 -7.32 -11.04
C THR A 35 5.78 -7.08 -9.86
N TYR A 36 5.24 -6.91 -8.65
CA TYR A 36 6.00 -6.56 -7.45
C TYR A 36 5.96 -7.62 -6.36
N VAL A 37 4.98 -8.53 -6.37
CA VAL A 37 4.87 -9.57 -5.35
C VAL A 37 4.52 -10.93 -5.95
N ALA A 38 4.95 -11.98 -5.27
CA ALA A 38 4.52 -13.35 -5.53
C ALA A 38 3.61 -13.85 -4.40
N PHE A 39 2.42 -14.30 -4.78
CA PHE A 39 1.45 -14.93 -3.89
C PHE A 39 1.69 -16.45 -3.80
N THR A 40 1.94 -16.97 -2.61
CA THR A 40 2.39 -18.35 -2.39
C THR A 40 1.41 -19.17 -1.55
N LYS A 41 1.75 -19.53 -0.30
CA LYS A 41 1.08 -20.58 0.49
C LYS A 41 0.01 -20.02 1.42
N PHE A 42 -1.19 -19.85 0.89
CA PHE A 42 -2.37 -19.43 1.66
C PHE A 42 -3.07 -20.59 2.36
N PHE A 43 -3.81 -20.31 3.44
CA PHE A 43 -4.90 -21.19 3.85
C PHE A 43 -5.86 -21.45 2.67
N PRO A 44 -6.49 -22.65 2.59
CA PRO A 44 -7.44 -22.96 1.54
C PRO A 44 -8.54 -21.88 1.42
N ASN A 45 -8.83 -21.46 0.19
CA ASN A 45 -9.82 -20.43 -0.18
C ASN A 45 -9.48 -18.96 0.15
N GLU A 46 -8.41 -18.67 0.89
CA GLU A 46 -8.05 -17.29 1.26
C GLU A 46 -7.56 -16.45 0.06
N LYS A 47 -6.72 -17.04 -0.80
CA LYS A 47 -6.20 -16.35 -1.98
C LYS A 47 -7.32 -15.78 -2.87
N HIS A 48 -8.36 -16.58 -3.13
CA HIS A 48 -9.47 -16.14 -3.96
C HIS A 48 -10.31 -15.05 -3.29
N ARG A 49 -10.46 -15.09 -1.96
CA ARG A 49 -11.16 -14.05 -1.20
C ARG A 49 -10.42 -12.71 -1.24
N LEU A 50 -9.10 -12.75 -1.08
CA LEU A 50 -8.25 -11.55 -1.06
C LEU A 50 -8.09 -10.91 -2.44
N LEU A 51 -7.95 -11.70 -3.50
CA LEU A 51 -7.73 -11.16 -4.84
C LEU A 51 -9.03 -10.70 -5.54
N LYS A 52 -10.21 -11.01 -4.97
CA LYS A 52 -11.51 -10.59 -5.54
C LYS A 52 -11.72 -9.07 -5.50
N SER A 53 -10.97 -8.35 -4.66
CA SER A 53 -11.04 -6.90 -4.46
C SER A 53 -9.98 -6.11 -5.23
N ILE A 54 -9.20 -6.71 -6.14
CA ILE A 54 -8.35 -5.93 -7.06
C ILE A 54 -9.28 -5.10 -7.96
N MET A 55 -9.58 -3.89 -7.50
CA MET A 55 -10.36 -2.89 -8.21
C MET A 55 -9.37 -1.98 -8.93
N PRO A 56 -9.68 -1.46 -10.12
CA PRO A 56 -8.94 -0.36 -10.70
C PRO A 56 -9.14 0.87 -9.81
N ASN A 57 -8.30 1.03 -8.80
CA ASN A 57 -8.32 2.19 -7.92
C ASN A 57 -7.55 3.32 -8.61
N PRO A 58 -8.20 4.42 -9.04
CA PRO A 58 -7.54 5.53 -9.71
C PRO A 58 -6.52 6.25 -8.80
N THR A 59 -6.57 6.04 -7.48
CA THR A 59 -5.76 6.74 -6.48
C THR A 59 -4.26 6.51 -6.61
N TYR A 60 -3.81 5.36 -7.14
CA TYR A 60 -2.38 5.04 -7.27
C TYR A 60 -1.78 5.34 -8.65
N ARG A 61 -2.56 5.95 -9.55
CA ARG A 61 -2.12 6.20 -10.92
C ARG A 61 -0.86 7.09 -10.86
N HIS A 62 0.25 6.59 -11.42
CA HIS A 62 1.58 7.23 -11.48
C HIS A 62 2.50 7.10 -10.24
N MET A 63 2.16 6.27 -9.26
CA MET A 63 3.00 6.04 -8.08
C MET A 63 3.75 4.72 -8.12
N PRO A 64 5.00 4.63 -7.61
CA PRO A 64 5.68 3.35 -7.48
C PRO A 64 4.99 2.46 -6.43
N TYR A 65 5.11 1.14 -6.57
CA TYR A 65 4.70 0.19 -5.53
C TYR A 65 5.52 0.39 -4.26
N ASN A 66 4.86 0.43 -3.10
CA ASN A 66 5.50 0.65 -1.81
C ASN A 66 5.41 -0.61 -0.92
N PRO A 67 6.41 -1.51 -0.92
CA PRO A 67 6.38 -2.71 -0.10
C PRO A 67 6.38 -2.42 1.42
N HIS A 68 6.80 -1.22 1.82
CA HIS A 68 6.84 -0.81 3.23
C HIS A 68 5.66 0.10 3.63
N SER A 69 4.63 0.20 2.79
CA SER A 69 3.40 0.94 3.13
C SER A 69 2.77 0.39 4.40
N VAL A 70 2.15 1.26 5.18
CA VAL A 70 1.27 0.83 6.29
C VAL A 70 0.06 0.04 5.76
N LEU A 71 -0.28 0.18 4.47
CA LEU A 71 -1.33 -0.55 3.75
C LEU A 71 -0.83 -1.86 3.10
N HIS A 72 0.46 -2.16 3.18
CA HIS A 72 1.01 -3.42 2.67
C HIS A 72 0.72 -4.58 3.63
N MET A 73 0.41 -5.75 3.08
CA MET A 73 0.17 -6.96 3.87
C MET A 73 1.47 -7.49 4.47
N ASP A 74 1.42 -8.00 5.69
CA ASP A 74 2.56 -8.75 6.25
C ASP A 74 2.74 -10.07 5.49
N SER A 75 3.98 -10.43 5.15
CA SER A 75 4.32 -11.66 4.43
C SER A 75 3.80 -12.95 5.06
N PHE A 76 3.44 -12.96 6.35
CA PHE A 76 2.96 -14.14 7.07
C PHE A 76 1.45 -14.13 7.28
N GLN A 77 0.77 -13.05 6.91
CA GLN A 77 -0.67 -12.94 7.12
C GLN A 77 -1.40 -13.98 6.28
N TYR A 78 -2.35 -14.72 6.89
CA TYR A 78 -3.07 -15.83 6.26
C TYR A 78 -2.22 -17.05 5.88
N ALA A 79 -1.00 -17.16 6.40
CA ALA A 79 -0.14 -18.32 6.19
C ALA A 79 -0.69 -19.55 6.92
N SER A 80 -0.64 -20.71 6.26
CA SER A 80 -1.14 -21.97 6.83
C SER A 80 -0.40 -22.42 8.10
N ASN A 81 0.83 -21.94 8.29
CA ASN A 81 1.65 -22.12 9.48
C ASN A 81 2.57 -20.90 9.67
N SER A 82 3.19 -20.77 10.84
CA SER A 82 4.01 -19.61 11.21
C SER A 82 5.33 -19.47 10.44
N GLN A 83 5.73 -20.48 9.67
CA GLN A 83 6.96 -20.49 8.88
C GLN A 83 6.71 -20.21 7.40
N ASP A 84 5.46 -20.32 6.96
CA ASP A 84 5.07 -20.05 5.58
C ASP A 84 4.89 -18.55 5.37
N HIS A 85 5.28 -18.10 4.20
CA HIS A 85 4.96 -16.78 3.69
C HIS A 85 3.80 -16.92 2.71
N THR A 86 2.86 -15.98 2.72
CA THR A 86 1.76 -15.85 1.76
C THR A 86 2.08 -14.88 0.64
N LEU A 87 2.91 -13.89 0.94
CA LEU A 87 3.32 -12.82 0.02
C LEU A 87 4.82 -12.60 0.15
N LEU A 88 5.51 -12.61 -0.99
CA LEU A 88 6.94 -12.31 -1.12
C LEU A 88 7.10 -11.09 -2.01
N THR A 89 7.82 -10.07 -1.55
CA THR A 89 8.14 -8.89 -2.37
C THR A 89 9.26 -9.24 -3.32
N LEU A 90 9.06 -9.02 -4.62
CA LEU A 90 10.04 -9.28 -5.65
C LEU A 90 10.92 -8.05 -5.86
N HIS A 91 12.24 -8.24 -5.91
CA HIS A 91 13.13 -7.20 -6.39
C HIS A 91 12.92 -7.07 -7.90
N TYR A 92 12.26 -6.00 -8.32
CA TYR A 92 12.01 -5.74 -9.74
C TYR A 92 13.34 -5.60 -10.49
N GLN A 93 13.61 -6.53 -11.41
CA GLN A 93 14.76 -6.51 -12.32
C GLN A 93 14.24 -6.26 -13.74
N PRO A 94 14.28 -5.01 -14.26
CA PRO A 94 13.69 -4.65 -15.55
C PRO A 94 14.21 -5.48 -16.73
N GLU A 95 15.42 -6.01 -16.63
CA GLU A 95 16.04 -6.91 -17.61
C GLU A 95 15.47 -8.34 -17.60
N LYS A 96 14.77 -8.76 -16.55
CA LYS A 96 14.17 -10.11 -16.42
C LYS A 96 12.65 -10.03 -16.49
N LYS A 97 12.12 -9.87 -17.71
CA LYS A 97 10.67 -9.80 -18.04
C LYS A 97 9.80 -10.97 -17.53
N HIS A 98 10.42 -12.05 -17.04
CA HIS A 98 9.77 -13.12 -16.30
C HIS A 98 10.85 -13.77 -15.44
N CYS A 99 10.72 -13.68 -14.12
CA CYS A 99 11.82 -14.00 -13.22
C CYS A 99 11.38 -14.99 -12.15
N PRO A 100 11.38 -16.31 -12.46
CA PRO A 100 11.12 -17.36 -11.48
C PRO A 100 12.25 -17.53 -10.44
N LEU A 101 13.34 -16.75 -10.53
CA LEU A 101 14.50 -16.74 -9.62
C LEU A 101 14.80 -15.35 -9.06
N CYS A 102 13.82 -14.45 -9.04
CA CYS A 102 14.07 -13.12 -8.51
C CYS A 102 14.40 -13.21 -7.04
N GLU A 103 15.42 -12.44 -6.65
CA GLU A 103 15.66 -12.16 -5.24
C GLU A 103 14.35 -11.57 -4.70
N TYR A 104 13.96 -12.06 -3.54
CA TYR A 104 12.75 -11.65 -2.88
C TYR A 104 13.05 -11.23 -1.45
N GLU A 105 12.25 -10.31 -0.96
CA GLU A 105 12.25 -9.88 0.42
C GLU A 105 10.98 -10.40 1.12
N VAL A 106 11.16 -10.86 2.36
CA VAL A 106 10.05 -11.12 3.27
C VAL A 106 9.78 -9.82 4.01
N VAL A 107 8.70 -9.14 3.65
CA VAL A 107 8.38 -7.81 4.15
C VAL A 107 7.33 -7.91 5.27
N ARG A 108 7.58 -7.17 6.35
CA ARG A 108 6.63 -6.97 7.43
C ARG A 108 5.74 -5.76 7.12
N LYS A 109 4.54 -5.73 7.68
CA LYS A 109 3.68 -4.53 7.62
C LYS A 109 4.46 -3.32 8.13
N GLY A 110 4.30 -2.16 7.47
CA GLY A 110 4.91 -0.90 7.91
C GLY A 110 4.47 -0.51 9.33
N ASN A 111 5.43 -0.10 10.17
CA ASN A 111 5.15 0.33 11.56
C ASN A 111 4.73 1.81 11.68
N ASP A 112 4.78 2.56 10.58
CA ASP A 112 4.50 3.99 10.49
C ASP A 112 4.03 4.32 9.07
N LEU A 113 3.54 5.54 8.86
CA LEU A 113 3.25 6.10 7.54
C LEU A 113 4.56 6.28 6.76
N HIS A 114 4.71 5.56 5.66
CA HIS A 114 5.84 5.75 4.77
C HIS A 114 5.70 7.10 4.04
N PRO A 115 6.79 7.80 3.68
CA PRO A 115 6.70 9.05 2.91
C PRO A 115 5.87 8.94 1.62
N LEU A 116 5.87 7.77 0.97
CA LEU A 116 5.02 7.51 -0.19
C LEU A 116 3.52 7.42 0.16
N ASP A 117 3.17 6.93 1.35
CA ASP A 117 1.77 6.92 1.82
C ASP A 117 1.27 8.36 1.98
N MET A 118 2.11 9.23 2.56
CA MET A 118 1.82 10.66 2.71
C MET A 118 1.74 11.40 1.38
N ASN A 119 2.64 11.10 0.44
CA ASN A 119 2.59 11.70 -0.89
C ASN A 119 1.29 11.32 -1.63
N ASN A 120 0.88 10.05 -1.56
CA ASN A 120 -0.36 9.59 -2.16
C ASN A 120 -1.58 10.29 -1.54
N LEU A 121 -1.59 10.44 -0.22
CA LEU A 121 -2.62 11.18 0.49
C LEU A 121 -2.68 12.64 0.04
N ASN A 122 -1.54 13.31 0.00
CA ASN A 122 -1.47 14.72 -0.39
C ASN A 122 -1.93 14.93 -1.84
N LEU A 123 -1.56 14.04 -2.74
CA LEU A 123 -1.98 14.15 -4.15
C LEU A 123 -3.46 13.87 -4.35
N LEU A 124 -4.03 12.90 -3.62
CA LEU A 124 -5.47 12.62 -3.71
C LEU A 124 -6.31 13.81 -3.24
N TYR A 125 -5.86 14.52 -2.21
CA TYR A 125 -6.61 15.61 -1.58
C TYR A 125 -6.11 17.02 -1.94
N GLY A 126 -5.13 17.16 -2.83
CA GLY A 126 -4.58 18.46 -3.24
C GLY A 126 -3.87 19.21 -2.12
N CYS A 127 -3.31 18.51 -1.14
CA CYS A 127 -2.57 19.13 -0.05
C CYS A 127 -1.24 19.69 -0.57
N GLY A 128 -0.95 20.96 -0.27
CA GLY A 128 0.31 21.62 -0.65
C GLY A 128 0.34 22.19 -2.07
N THR A 129 -0.73 22.03 -2.86
CA THR A 129 -0.96 22.88 -4.04
C THR A 129 -1.72 24.13 -3.62
N PRO A 130 -1.30 25.35 -4.02
CA PRO A 130 -2.09 26.55 -3.79
C PRO A 130 -3.47 26.34 -4.42
N ASN A 131 -4.53 26.56 -3.65
CA ASN A 131 -5.89 26.43 -4.16
C ASN A 131 -6.19 27.66 -5.03
N CYS A 132 -5.84 27.63 -6.33
CA CYS A 132 -5.95 28.77 -7.25
C CYS A 132 -7.40 29.22 -7.52
N SER A 133 -8.39 28.68 -6.81
CA SER A 133 -9.78 29.15 -6.82
C SER A 133 -10.05 30.31 -5.86
N ASP A 134 -9.14 30.54 -4.89
CA ASP A 134 -9.25 31.62 -3.93
C ASP A 134 -8.44 32.82 -4.43
N GLU A 135 -9.02 34.02 -4.51
CA GLU A 135 -8.34 35.20 -5.07
C GLU A 135 -7.01 35.56 -4.35
N ALA A 136 -6.79 35.03 -3.15
CA ALA A 136 -5.58 35.24 -2.35
C ALA A 136 -4.38 34.34 -2.72
N SER A 137 -4.55 33.31 -3.56
CA SER A 137 -3.49 32.33 -3.90
C SER A 137 -2.95 32.47 -5.32
N LEU A 138 -3.46 33.43 -6.10
CA LEU A 138 -3.12 33.61 -7.52
C LEU A 138 -1.65 33.99 -7.77
N GLU A 139 -0.98 34.65 -6.82
CA GLU A 139 0.44 35.00 -6.96
C GLU A 139 1.36 33.76 -6.88
N GLU A 140 1.06 32.78 -6.03
CA GLU A 140 1.87 31.55 -5.90
C GLU A 140 1.66 30.57 -7.08
N CYS A 141 0.50 30.62 -7.74
CA CYS A 141 0.22 29.75 -8.90
C CYS A 141 1.04 30.13 -10.14
N HIS A 142 1.34 31.42 -10.33
CA HIS A 142 2.06 31.93 -11.50
C HIS A 142 3.57 31.59 -11.52
N GLU A 143 4.17 31.29 -10.36
CA GLU A 143 5.61 30.95 -10.28
C GLU A 143 5.90 29.46 -10.52
N SER A 144 4.87 28.61 -10.58
CA SER A 144 5.01 27.16 -10.78
C SER A 144 5.02 26.71 -12.25
N GLU A 145 4.82 27.62 -13.20
CA GLU A 145 4.73 27.33 -14.65
C GLU A 145 5.98 27.78 -15.47
N THR A 146 7.06 28.20 -14.82
CA THR A 146 8.35 28.55 -15.47
C THR A 146 9.47 27.61 -15.08
#